data_AF-A0A1M7CBZ7-F1
#
_entry.id   AF-A0A1M7CBZ7-F1
#
_cell.length_a   1.000
_cell.length_b   1.000
_cell.length_c   1.000
_cell.angle_alpha   90.00
_cell.angle_beta   90.00
_cell.angle_gamma   90.00
#
_symmetry.space_group_name_H-M   'P 1'
#
loop_
_entity.id
_entity.type
_entity.pdbx_description
1 polymer ?
#
loop_
_entity_poly.entity_id
_entity_poly.type
_entity_poly.pdbx_seq_one_letter_code
_entity_poly.pdbx_strand_id
1 'polypeptide(L)'
;MNEFLKKTLYYSLIPLGLALLICITGDMAILFAGMMLLFVVGGYFLAGLIMILTGREQTGKALLLSCGIILLVGLSTCGIILSNLKLGGMH
;
A
#
# COMPACT_ATOMS: atom_id res chain seq x y z
N MET A 1 23.57 0.50 -3.16
CA MET A 1 22.19 0.88 -2.82
C MET A 1 21.89 0.33 -1.43
N ASN A 2 21.46 1.17 -0.49
CA ASN A 2 21.35 0.81 0.94
C ASN A 2 20.36 -0.36 1.12
N GLU A 3 20.72 -1.41 1.86
CA GLU A 3 19.88 -2.62 2.02
C GLU A 3 18.48 -2.30 2.58
N PHE A 4 18.40 -1.22 3.35
CA PHE A 4 17.18 -0.64 3.88
C PHE A 4 16.17 -0.28 2.79
N LEU A 5 16.59 0.52 1.81
CA LEU A 5 15.75 0.95 0.69
C LEU A 5 15.34 -0.26 -0.16
N LYS A 6 16.25 -1.21 -0.36
CA LYS A 6 15.96 -2.44 -1.11
C LYS A 6 14.88 -3.27 -0.41
N LYS A 7 14.93 -3.40 0.92
CA LYS A 7 13.90 -4.10 1.71
C LYS A 7 12.58 -3.36 1.73
N THR A 8 12.56 -2.05 2.01
CA THR A 8 11.33 -1.23 1.96
C THR A 8 10.65 -1.32 0.59
N LEU A 9 11.44 -1.24 -0.49
CA LEU A 9 10.92 -1.32 -1.84
C LEU A 9 10.31 -2.70 -2.12
N TYR A 10 10.99 -3.80 -1.75
CA TYR A 10 10.42 -5.14 -1.91
C TYR A 10 9.13 -5.32 -1.12
N TYR A 11 9.11 -4.87 0.14
CA TYR A 11 7.93 -4.98 1.01
C TYR A 11 6.75 -4.12 0.55
N SER A 12 6.98 -3.01 -0.15
CA SER A 12 5.88 -2.23 -0.75
C SER A 12 5.47 -2.74 -2.13
N LEU A 13 6.43 -3.21 -2.94
CA LEU A 13 6.22 -3.57 -4.34
C LEU A 13 5.47 -4.91 -4.47
N ILE A 14 5.72 -5.86 -3.57
CA ILE A 14 4.99 -7.14 -3.54
C ILE A 14 3.47 -6.92 -3.36
N PRO A 15 2.99 -6.25 -2.29
CA PRO A 15 1.55 -6.05 -2.10
C PRO A 15 0.93 -5.14 -3.16
N LEU A 16 1.64 -4.12 -3.65
CA LEU A 16 1.16 -3.30 -4.77
C LEU A 16 1.03 -4.12 -6.06
N GLY A 17 2.04 -4.93 -6.38
CA GLY A 17 2.05 -5.78 -7.57
C GLY A 17 0.92 -6.79 -7.54
N LEU A 18 0.69 -7.44 -6.38
CA LEU A 18 -0.42 -8.36 -6.18
C LEU A 18 -1.78 -7.67 -6.31
N ALA A 19 -1.94 -6.48 -5.73
CA ALA A 19 -3.17 -5.72 -5.82
C ALA A 19 -3.48 -5.29 -7.27
N LEU A 20 -2.47 -4.83 -8.02
CA LEU A 20 -2.61 -4.49 -9.43
C LEU A 20 -3.01 -5.69 -10.29
N LEU A 21 -2.43 -6.86 -10.01
CA LEU A 21 -2.77 -8.10 -10.70
C LEU A 21 -4.23 -8.50 -10.45
N ILE A 22 -4.71 -8.33 -9.21
CA ILE A 22 -6.10 -8.58 -8.82
C ILE A 22 -7.05 -7.56 -9.47
N CYS A 23 -6.67 -6.28 -9.53
CA CYS A 23 -7.48 -5.24 -10.17
C CYS A 23 -7.72 -5.48 -11.67
N ILE A 24 -6.82 -6.18 -12.38
CA ILE A 24 -7.01 -6.52 -13.81
C ILE A 24 -8.11 -7.58 -14.01
N THR A 25 -8.42 -8.39 -12.99
CA THR A 25 -9.34 -9.53 -13.10
C THR A 25 -10.84 -9.15 -13.07
N GLY A 26 -11.21 -7.89 -12.81
CA GLY A 26 -12.59 -7.40 -12.94
C GLY A 26 -13.00 -6.32 -11.93
N ASP A 27 -14.12 -5.64 -12.17
CA ASP A 27 -14.58 -4.48 -11.37
C ASP A 27 -14.81 -4.77 -9.88
N MET A 28 -15.32 -5.97 -9.55
CA MET A 28 -15.50 -6.40 -8.15
C MET A 28 -14.17 -6.70 -7.44
N ALA A 29 -13.09 -6.94 -8.21
CA ALA A 29 -11.79 -7.29 -7.67
C ALA A 29 -11.05 -6.06 -7.11
N ILE A 30 -11.41 -4.85 -7.54
CA ILE A 30 -10.80 -3.59 -7.05
C ILE A 30 -11.17 -3.34 -5.59
N LEU A 31 -12.45 -3.53 -5.22
CA LEU A 31 -12.91 -3.42 -3.84
C LEU A 31 -12.24 -4.45 -2.93
N PHE A 32 -12.14 -5.69 -3.41
CA PHE A 32 -11.49 -6.77 -2.67
C PHE A 32 -9.98 -6.54 -2.51
N ALA A 33 -9.30 -6.08 -3.57
CA ALA A 33 -7.89 -5.70 -3.53
C ALA A 33 -7.65 -4.55 -2.55
N GLY A 34 -8.52 -3.54 -2.54
CA GLY A 34 -8.45 -2.41 -1.60
C GLY A 34 -8.61 -2.83 -0.14
N MET A 35 -9.57 -3.71 0.16
CA MET A 35 -9.76 -4.26 1.51
C MET A 35 -8.55 -5.10 1.96
N MET A 36 -8.02 -5.96 1.09
CA MET A 36 -6.82 -6.75 1.36
C MET A 36 -5.61 -5.84 1.65
N LEU A 37 -5.42 -4.80 0.84
CA LEU A 37 -4.35 -3.82 1.01
C LEU A 37 -4.42 -3.10 2.36
N LEU A 38 -5.62 -2.67 2.77
CA LEU A 38 -5.84 -2.03 4.08
C LEU A 38 -5.44 -2.96 5.23
N PHE A 39 -5.78 -4.24 5.15
CA PHE A 39 -5.43 -5.22 6.17
C PHE A 39 -3.92 -5.47 6.23
N VAL A 40 -3.28 -5.62 5.07
CA VAL A 40 -1.82 -5.80 4.96
C VAL A 40 -1.09 -4.57 5.49
N VAL A 41 -1.51 -3.36 5.11
CA VAL A 41 -0.92 -2.11 5.60
C VAL A 41 -1.10 -1.97 7.11
N GLY A 42 -2.27 -2.30 7.66
CA GLY A 42 -2.51 -2.29 9.10
C GLY A 42 -1.56 -3.23 9.85
N GLY A 43 -1.38 -4.45 9.34
CA GLY A 43 -0.42 -5.41 9.91
C GLY A 43 1.03 -4.94 9.83
N TYR A 44 1.45 -4.38 8.69
CA TYR A 44 2.81 -3.83 8.54
C TYR A 44 3.04 -2.60 9.41
N PHE A 45 2.01 -1.76 9.61
CA PHE A 45 2.09 -0.60 10.50
C PHE A 45 2.29 -1.06 11.95
N LEU A 46 1.52 -2.04 12.39
CA LEU A 46 1.61 -2.60 13.75
C LEU A 46 2.97 -3.29 13.98
N ALA A 47 3.42 -4.12 13.02
CA ALA A 47 4.73 -4.78 13.08
C ALA A 47 5.89 -3.76 13.07
N GLY A 48 5.78 -2.71 12.25
CA GLY A 48 6.75 -1.61 12.22
C GLY A 48 6.83 -0.86 13.55
N LEU A 49 5.67 -0.57 14.15
CA LEU A 49 5.57 0.10 15.45
C LEU A 49 6.22 -0.75 16.57
N ILE A 50 5.90 -2.05 16.62
CA ILE A 50 6.47 -3.00 17.59
C ILE A 50 8.00 -3.09 17.43
N MET A 51 8.52 -3.13 16.20
CA MET A 51 9.96 -3.14 15.95
C MET A 51 10.67 -1.87 16.42
N ILE A 52 10.04 -0.70 16.29
CA ILE A 52 10.59 0.55 16.85
C ILE A 52 10.62 0.48 18.37
N LEU A 53 9.53 0.03 19.01
CA LEU A 53 9.44 -0.11 20.46
C LEU A 53 10.46 -1.11 21.04
N THR A 54 10.85 -2.12 20.26
CA THR A 54 11.82 -3.16 20.67
C THR A 54 13.28 -2.75 20.37
N GLY A 55 13.53 -1.49 20.00
CA GLY A 55 14.90 -0.98 19.76
C GLY A 55 15.49 -1.32 18.39
N ARG A 56 14.71 -1.89 17.46
CA ARG A 56 15.10 -2.08 16.05
C ARG A 56 14.59 -0.94 15.18
N GLU A 57 15.05 0.27 15.51
CA GLU A 57 14.59 1.51 14.87
C GLU A 57 14.76 1.51 13.36
N GLN A 58 15.86 0.95 12.85
CA GLN A 58 16.08 0.91 11.41
C GLN A 58 14.99 0.09 10.72
N THR A 59 14.78 -1.16 11.12
CA THR A 59 13.80 -2.03 10.45
C THR A 59 12.36 -1.55 10.65
N GLY A 60 12.05 -0.95 11.80
CA GLY A 60 10.72 -0.38 12.07
C GLY A 60 10.42 0.89 11.26
N LYS A 61 11.39 1.81 11.11
CA LYS A 61 11.27 2.99 10.24
C LYS A 61 11.11 2.58 8.78
N ALA A 62 11.81 1.53 8.35
CA ALA A 62 11.69 0.95 7.01
C ALA A 62 10.26 0.49 6.72
N LEU A 63 9.66 -0.27 7.66
CA LEU A 63 8.30 -0.78 7.53
C LEU A 63 7.25 0.34 7.52
N LEU A 64 7.37 1.31 8.43
CA LEU A 64 6.47 2.46 8.49
C LEU A 64 6.51 3.29 7.22
N LEU A 65 7.70 3.52 6.66
CA LEU A 65 7.86 4.24 5.40
C LEU A 65 7.17 3.48 4.25
N SER A 66 7.32 2.16 4.17
CA SER A 66 6.59 1.36 3.18
C SER A 66 5.08 1.44 3.36
N CYS A 67 4.54 1.40 4.59
CA CYS A 67 3.10 1.61 4.81
C CYS A 67 2.63 2.97 4.32
N GLY A 68 3.40 4.03 4.61
CA GLY A 68 3.11 5.38 4.15
C GLY A 68 3.04 5.46 2.62
N ILE A 69 4.02 4.87 1.92
CA ILE A 69 4.06 4.84 0.46
C ILE A 69 2.86 4.07 -0.11
N ILE A 70 2.54 2.90 0.46
CA ILE A 70 1.42 2.07 0.02
C ILE A 70 0.09 2.82 0.18
N LEU A 71 -0.13 3.50 1.31
CA LEU A 71 -1.31 4.33 1.55
C LEU A 71 -1.37 5.52 0.60
N LEU A 72 -0.26 6.21 0.37
CA LEU A 72 -0.18 7.34 -0.56
C LEU A 72 -0.56 6.92 -1.98
N VAL A 73 0.00 5.82 -2.47
CA VAL A 73 -0.31 5.30 -3.81
C VAL A 73 -1.75 4.80 -3.87
N GLY A 74 -2.22 4.08 -2.86
CA GLY A 74 -3.61 3.61 -2.79
C GLY A 74 -4.62 4.76 -2.82
N LEU A 75 -4.45 5.76 -1.96
CA LEU A 75 -5.31 6.95 -1.91
C LEU A 75 -5.22 7.78 -3.20
N SER A 76 -4.03 7.91 -3.80
CA SER A 76 -3.85 8.59 -5.09
C SER A 76 -4.60 7.86 -6.20
N THR A 77 -4.50 6.53 -6.27
CA THR A 77 -5.19 5.72 -7.29
C THR A 77 -6.71 5.79 -7.11
N CYS A 78 -7.21 5.64 -5.89
CA CYS A 78 -8.63 5.82 -5.58
C CYS A 78 -9.12 7.22 -5.93
N GLY A 79 -8.32 8.26 -5.63
CA GLY A 79 -8.65 9.65 -5.96
C GLY A 79 -8.72 9.92 -7.46
N ILE A 80 -7.83 9.32 -8.26
CA ILE A 80 -7.84 9.43 -9.73
C ILE A 80 -9.06 8.70 -10.31
N ILE A 81 -9.41 7.53 -9.78
CA ILE A 81 -10.59 6.76 -10.20
C ILE A 81 -11.88 7.53 -9.88
N LEU A 82 -12.02 8.05 -8.66
CA LEU A 82 -13.17 8.88 -8.28
C LEU A 82 -13.25 10.16 -9.13
N SER A 83 -12.12 10.79 -9.43
CA SER A 83 -12.09 11.99 -10.27
C SER A 83 -12.49 11.67 -11.71
N ASN A 84 -12.06 10.55 -12.27
CA ASN A 84 -12.51 10.07 -13.58
C ASN A 84 -14.01 9.74 -13.59
N LEU A 85 -14.53 9.08 -12.55
CA LEU A 85 -15.95 8.80 -12.40
C LEU A 85 -16.78 10.10 -12.29
N LYS A 86 -16.27 11.11 -11.57
CA LYS A 86 -16.92 12.41 -11.42
C LYS A 86 -16.89 13.25 -12.71
N LEU A 87 -15.87 13.07 -13.56
CA LEU A 87 -15.78 13.67 -14.89
C LEU A 87 -16.63 12.94 -15.94
N GLY A 88 -16.83 11.62 -15.80
CA GLY A 88 -17.66 10.81 -16.70
C GLY A 88 -19.17 10.80 -16.37
N GLY A 89 -19.58 11.41 -15.25
CA GLY A 89 -20.97 11.41 -14.75
C GLY A 89 -21.78 12.70 -14.98
N MET A 90 -21.31 13.63 -15.82
CA MET A 90 -22.12 14.75 -16.32
C MET A 90 -22.46 14.53 -17.80
N HIS A 91 -23.27 13.51 -18.09
CA HIS A 91 -24.08 13.41 -19.31
C HIS A 91 -25.34 12.62 -18.98
#